data_AF-A0A958K1G9-F1
#
_entry.id   AF-A0A958K1G9-F1
#
_cell.length_a   1.000
_cell.length_b   1.000
_cell.length_c   1.000
_cell.angle_alpha   90.00
_cell.angle_beta   90.00
_cell.angle_gamma   90.00
#
_symmetry.space_group_name_H-M   'P 1'
#
loop_
_entity.id
_entity.type
_entity.pdbx_description
1 polymer ?
#
loop_
_entity_poly.entity_id
_entity_poly.type
_entity_poly.pdbx_seq_one_letter_code
_entity_poly.pdbx_strand_id
1 'polypeptide(L)' 'MPRLVTVTSSAITGLSAATVTVEISLEKGKPSFSIIGMADTSVREARDRVEQALKSCGVKLDHRI' A
#
# COMPACT_ATOMS: atom_id res chain seq x y z
N MET A 1 1.97 15.54 -13.34
CA MET A 1 1.00 15.65 -12.24
C MET A 1 0.84 14.28 -11.63
N PRO A 2 1.15 14.06 -10.35
CA PRO A 2 0.89 12.79 -9.69
C PRO A 2 -0.61 12.51 -9.73
N ARG A 3 -0.99 11.28 -10.08
CA ARG A 3 -2.40 10.88 -10.07
C ARG A 3 -2.74 10.43 -8.66
N LEU A 4 -3.40 11.30 -7.90
CA LEU A 4 -3.92 10.97 -6.58
C LEU A 4 -5.19 10.13 -6.73
N VAL A 5 -5.21 9.00 -6.04
CA VAL A 5 -6.37 8.11 -5.92
C VAL A 5 -6.68 7.97 -4.44
N THR A 6 -7.94 8.10 -4.05
CA THR A 6 -8.40 7.92 -2.67
C THR A 6 -9.32 6.71 -2.57
N VAL A 7 -9.21 5.98 -1.47
CA VAL A 7 -10.05 4.81 -1.18
C VAL A 7 -10.55 4.91 0.26
N THR A 8 -11.87 4.85 0.44
CA THR A 8 -12.48 4.74 1.77
C THR A 8 -12.22 3.35 2.34
N SER A 9 -11.73 3.28 3.57
CA SER A 9 -11.38 2.06 4.27
C SER A 9 -11.74 2.17 5.76
N SER A 10 -11.38 1.15 6.54
CA SER A 10 -11.57 1.13 7.99
C SER A 10 -10.34 0.56 8.70
N ALA A 11 -9.99 1.14 9.85
CA ALA A 11 -8.99 0.61 10.77
C ALA A 11 -9.67 0.18 12.07
N ILE A 12 -9.13 -0.87 12.72
CA ILE A 12 -9.63 -1.30 14.02
C ILE A 12 -8.91 -0.49 15.10
N THR A 13 -9.68 0.09 16.02
CA THR A 13 -9.17 0.82 17.19
C THR A 13 -9.88 0.30 18.43
N GLY A 14 -9.21 -0.57 19.19
CA GLY A 14 -9.81 -1.30 20.30
C GLY A 14 -10.94 -2.22 19.81
N LEU A 15 -12.18 -1.96 20.27
CA LEU A 15 -13.40 -2.70 19.86
C LEU A 15 -14.22 -1.96 18.80
N SER A 16 -13.71 -0.87 18.24
CA SER A 16 -14.42 -0.02 17.27
C SER A 16 -13.71 -0.01 15.92
N ALA A 17 -14.49 0.23 14.87
CA ALA A 17 -14.00 0.45 13.52
C ALA A 17 -13.98 1.96 13.23
N ALA A 18 -12.81 2.51 12.95
CA ALA A 18 -12.64 3.89 12.54
C ALA A 18 -12.59 3.97 11.01
N THR A 19 -13.46 4.78 10.41
CA THR A 19 -13.38 5.08 8.97
C THR A 19 -12.10 5.85 8.68
N VAL A 20 -11.32 5.37 7.71
CA VAL A 20 -10.07 5.99 7.28
C VAL A 20 -10.07 6.19 5.76
N THR A 21 -9.30 7.15 5.28
CA THR A 21 -9.07 7.34 3.85
C THR A 21 -7.64 6.95 3.53
N VAL A 22 -7.47 6.04 2.57
CA VAL A 22 -6.17 5.65 2.04
C VAL A 22 -5.89 6.48 0.79
N GLU A 23 -4.76 7.16 0.79
CA GLU A 23 -4.30 7.96 -0.35
C GLU A 23 -3.19 7.22 -1.11
N ILE A 24 -3.28 7.21 -2.43
CA ILE A 24 -2.33 6.57 -3.32
C ILE A 24 -1.86 7.60 -4.35
N SER A 25 -0.56 7.77 -4.47
CA SER A 25 0.05 8.53 -5.57
C SER A 25 0.67 7.56 -6.57
N LEU A 26 0.36 7.74 -7.85
CA LEU A 26 1.01 7.02 -8.94
C LEU A 26 1.88 7.98 -9.76
N GLU A 27 3.14 7.59 -9.90
CA GLU A 27 4.16 8.32 -10.63
C GLU A 27 4.78 7.44 -11.72
N LYS A 28 5.29 8.06 -12.78
CA LYS A 28 6.02 7.35 -13.83
C LYS A 28 7.45 7.12 -13.38
N GLY A 29 7.98 5.91 -13.57
CA GLY A 29 9.36 5.61 -13.22
C GLY A 29 9.59 4.12 -13.05
N LYS A 30 10.61 3.78 -12.27
CA LYS A 30 10.87 2.39 -11.88
C LYS A 30 9.71 1.86 -11.05
N PRO A 31 9.25 0.62 -11.28
CA PRO A 31 8.24 0.00 -10.43
C PRO A 31 8.76 -0.11 -9.00
N SER A 32 8.13 0.61 -8.08
CA SER A 32 8.39 0.55 -6.65
C SER A 32 7.06 0.60 -5.90
N PHE A 33 7.05 0.07 -4.68
CA PHE A 33 5.88 0.10 -3.81
C PHE A 33 6.29 0.40 -2.37
N SER A 34 5.90 1.58 -1.90
CA SER A 34 6.15 2.06 -0.55
C SER A 34 4.84 2.35 0.17
N ILE A 35 4.85 2.13 1.49
CA ILE A 35 3.78 2.54 2.40
C ILE A 35 4.39 3.57 3.34
N ILE A 36 3.81 4.77 3.36
CA ILE A 36 4.26 5.88 4.20
C ILE A 36 3.38 5.95 5.46
N GLY A 37 3.99 6.35 6.58
CA GLY A 37 3.31 6.48 7.87
C GLY A 37 3.56 5.30 8.81
N MET A 38 2.91 5.34 9.98
CA MET A 38 3.04 4.31 11.02
C MET A 38 2.14 3.11 10.74
N ALA A 39 2.33 2.47 9.59
CA ALA A 39 1.60 1.25 9.23
C ALA A 39 1.95 0.11 10.19
N ASP A 40 0.92 -0.55 10.71
CA ASP A 40 1.06 -1.71 11.59
C ASP A 40 1.61 -2.94 10.84
N THR A 41 1.89 -4.00 11.60
CA THR A 41 2.42 -5.26 11.07
C THR A 41 1.49 -5.89 10.04
N SER A 42 0.17 -5.85 10.25
CA SER A 42 -0.80 -6.48 9.35
C SER A 42 -0.80 -5.82 7.97
N VAL A 43 -0.62 -4.50 7.92
CA VAL A 43 -0.49 -3.74 6.67
C VAL A 43 0.82 -4.06 5.96
N ARG A 44 1.92 -4.24 6.70
CA ARG A 44 3.22 -4.66 6.14
C ARG A 44 3.15 -6.06 5.54
N GLU A 45 2.52 -7.00 6.23
CA GLU A 45 2.30 -8.36 5.68
C GLU A 45 1.38 -8.35 4.45
N ALA A 46 0.36 -7.49 4.44
CA ALA A 46 -0.50 -7.29 3.28
C ALA A 46 0.29 -6.77 2.07
N ARG A 47 1.21 -5.81 2.30
CA ARG A 47 2.15 -5.32 1.28
C ARG A 47 2.95 -6.49 0.71
N ASP A 48 3.57 -7.31 1.54
CA ASP A 48 4.41 -8.41 1.07
C ASP A 48 3.61 -9.44 0.26
N ARG A 49 2.36 -9.72 0.63
CA ARG A 49 1.44 -10.56 -0.19
C ARG A 49 1.18 -9.96 -1.56
N VAL A 50 0.95 -8.66 -1.64
CA VAL A 50 0.75 -7.96 -2.91
C VAL A 50 2.03 -8.00 -3.76
N GLU A 51 3.20 -7.83 -3.16
CA GLU A 51 4.48 -7.94 -3.88
C GLU A 51 4.67 -9.35 -4.48
N GLN A 52 4.33 -10.41 -3.74
CA GLN A 52 4.40 -11.77 -4.29
C GLN A 52 3.41 -11.98 -5.44
N ALA A 53 2.18 -11.48 -5.33
CA ALA A 53 1.20 -11.56 -6.41
C ALA A 53 1.66 -10.81 -7.67
N LEU A 54 2.23 -9.61 -7.50
CA LEU A 54 2.80 -8.83 -8.59
C LEU A 54 3.96 -9.56 -9.28
N LYS A 55 4.84 -10.18 -8.50
CA LYS A 55 5.92 -11.02 -9.01
C LYS A 55 5.41 -12.20 -9.83
N SER A 56 4.35 -12.88 -9.38
CA SER A 56 3.69 -13.97 -10.14
C SER A 56 3.08 -13.48 -11.46
N CYS A 57 2.64 -12.22 -11.52
CA CYS A 57 2.16 -11.58 -12.75
C CYS A 57 3.29 -11.04 -13.65
N GLY A 58 4.56 -11.29 -13.31
CA GLY A 58 5.72 -10.83 -14.09
C GLY A 58 6.16 -9.39 -13.80
N VAL A 59 5.57 -8.72 -12.80
CA VAL A 59 5.97 -7.37 -12.38
C VAL A 59 7.11 -7.48 -11.36
N LYS A 60 8.28 -6.90 -11.70
CA LYS A 60 9.44 -6.85 -10.80
C LYS A 60 9.51 -5.48 -10.14
N LEU A 61 9.31 -5.44 -8.83
CA LEU A 61 9.50 -4.24 -8.01
C LEU A 61 10.97 -4.09 -7.60
N ASP A 62 11.48 -2.86 -7.66
CA ASP A 62 12.78 -2.52 -7.10
C ASP A 62 12.72 -2.55 -5.58
N HIS A 63 13.65 -3.25 -4.94
CA HIS A 63 13.73 -3.39 -3.49
C HIS A 63 14.65 -2.29 -2.94
N ARG A 64 14.15 -1.06 -2.90
CA ARG A 64 14.79 0.04 -2.16
C ARG A 64 13.78 0.65 -1.20
N ILE A 65 14.05 0.45 0.10
CA ILE A 65 13.38 1.08 1.24
C ILE A 65 14.04 2.44 1.47
#